data_AF-A0A3D2PTP3-F1
#
_entry.id   AF-A0A3D2PTP3-F1
#
_cell.length_a   1.000
_cell.length_b   1.000
_cell.length_c   1.000
_cell.angle_alpha   90.00
_cell.angle_beta   90.00
_cell.angle_gamma   90.00
#
_symmetry.space_group_name_H-M   'P 1'
#
loop_
_entity.id
_entity.type
_entity.pdbx_description
1 polymer ?
#
loop_
_entity_poly.entity_id
_entity_poly.type
_entity_poly.pdbx_seq_one_letter_code
_entity_poly.pdbx_strand_id
1 'polypeptide(L)'
;MAKYRKLGRTSSQRKALLRNQVTALLNNGKIVTTEAKAKEIRKIAEGLIAMAVREKDNFEEVTVKAKVARKDKDGKRVKEVVDGK
;
A
#
# COMPACT_ATOMS: atom_id res chain seq x y z
N MET A 1 21.13 9.88 -3.92
CA MET A 1 20.05 9.85 -4.94
C MET A 1 18.70 9.66 -4.25
N ALA A 2 17.66 10.41 -4.60
CA ALA A 2 16.34 10.29 -3.96
C ALA A 2 15.69 8.92 -4.26
N LYS A 3 15.26 8.20 -3.22
CA LYS A 3 14.68 6.83 -3.30
C LYS A 3 13.41 6.75 -4.17
N TYR A 4 12.71 7.86 -4.37
CA TYR A 4 11.48 7.96 -5.17
C TYR A 4 11.28 9.40 -5.68
N ARG A 5 10.52 9.57 -6.76
CA ARG A 5 10.23 10.91 -7.33
C ARG A 5 9.09 11.59 -6.59
N LYS A 6 9.21 12.88 -6.29
CA LYS A 6 8.17 13.64 -5.57
C LYS A 6 6.97 14.03 -6.45
N LEU A 7 7.13 14.08 -7.77
CA LEU A 7 6.06 14.39 -8.75
C LEU A 7 5.28 15.69 -8.45
N GLY A 8 5.92 16.65 -7.77
CA GLY A 8 5.33 17.92 -7.35
C GLY A 8 4.14 17.80 -6.39
N ARG A 9 4.02 16.69 -5.63
CA ARG A 9 2.86 16.41 -4.77
C ARG A 9 3.25 16.08 -3.33
N THR A 10 2.33 16.38 -2.41
CA THR A 10 2.44 15.93 -1.01
C THR A 10 2.42 14.40 -0.93
N SER A 11 2.86 13.84 0.20
CA SER A 11 2.98 12.38 0.36
C SER A 11 1.63 11.66 0.16
N SER A 12 0.56 12.21 0.74
CA SER A 12 -0.80 11.65 0.64
C SER A 12 -1.30 11.63 -0.80
N GLN A 13 -1.22 12.78 -1.48
CA GLN A 13 -1.65 12.93 -2.88
C GLN A 13 -0.84 12.05 -3.83
N ARG A 14 0.49 11.97 -3.62
CA ARG A 14 1.35 11.10 -4.44
C ARG A 14 0.96 9.64 -4.28
N LYS A 15 0.70 9.19 -3.05
CA LYS A 15 0.30 7.81 -2.78
C LYS A 15 -1.04 7.47 -3.44
N ALA A 16 -2.01 8.38 -3.37
CA ALA A 16 -3.31 8.23 -4.03
C ALA A 16 -3.15 8.14 -5.56
N LEU A 17 -2.38 9.06 -6.15
CA LEU A 17 -2.11 9.07 -7.59
C LEU A 17 -1.50 7.75 -8.07
N LEU A 18 -0.43 7.28 -7.40
CA LEU A 18 0.27 6.07 -7.80
C LEU A 18 -0.64 4.84 -7.69
N ARG A 19 -1.45 4.72 -6.64
CA ARG A 19 -2.43 3.64 -6.51
C ARG A 19 -3.43 3.65 -7.65
N ASN A 20 -4.04 4.80 -7.92
CA ASN A 20 -5.05 4.91 -8.97
C ASN A 20 -4.48 4.53 -10.35
N GLN A 21 -3.25 4.95 -10.66
CA GLN A 21 -2.63 4.60 -11.93
C GLN A 21 -2.21 3.13 -12.01
N VAL A 22 -1.74 2.53 -10.92
CA VAL A 22 -1.47 1.08 -10.87
C VAL A 22 -2.76 0.28 -11.06
N THR A 23 -3.84 0.65 -10.37
CA THR A 23 -5.16 0.00 -10.55
C THR A 23 -5.64 0.13 -11.99
N ALA A 24 -5.56 1.33 -12.58
CA ALA A 24 -5.94 1.54 -13.97
C ALA A 24 -5.07 0.72 -14.96
N LEU A 25 -3.77 0.56 -14.68
CA LEU A 25 -2.88 -0.29 -15.47
C LEU A 25 -3.29 -1.76 -15.41
N LEU A 26 -3.57 -2.28 -14.21
CA LEU A 26 -3.96 -3.69 -14.03
C LEU A 26 -5.33 -3.98 -14.65
N ASN A 27 -6.28 -3.04 -14.54
CA ASN A 27 -7.63 -3.23 -15.08
C ASN A 27 -7.69 -3.15 -16.61
N ASN A 28 -6.93 -2.23 -17.22
CA ASN A 28 -7.02 -1.95 -18.66
C ASN A 28 -5.85 -2.52 -19.48
N GLY A 29 -4.83 -3.07 -18.84
CA GLY A 29 -3.61 -3.59 -19.48
C GLY A 29 -2.64 -2.52 -20.00
N LYS A 30 -3.12 -1.31 -20.33
CA LYS A 30 -2.30 -0.18 -20.81
C LYS A 30 -2.87 1.15 -20.32
N ILE A 31 -1.98 2.09 -20.00
CA ILE A 31 -2.34 3.48 -19.69
C ILE A 31 -1.38 4.46 -20.37
N VAL A 32 -1.86 5.67 -20.65
CA VAL A 32 -1.03 6.79 -21.13
C VAL A 32 -0.77 7.74 -19.96
N THR A 33 0.50 8.04 -19.69
CA THR A 33 0.92 8.91 -18.57
C THR A 33 2.28 9.53 -18.89
N THR A 34 2.75 10.46 -18.04
CA THR A 34 4.08 11.06 -18.21
C THR A 34 5.18 10.07 -17.88
N GLU A 35 6.33 10.18 -18.55
CA GLU A 35 7.48 9.28 -18.36
C GLU A 35 7.92 9.19 -16.88
N ALA A 36 7.93 10.33 -16.19
CA ALA A 36 8.29 10.41 -14.78
C ALA A 36 7.35 9.57 -13.89
N LYS A 37 6.05 9.57 -14.19
CA LYS A 37 5.03 8.77 -13.49
C LYS A 37 5.14 7.30 -13.88
N ALA A 38 5.29 7.00 -15.17
CA ALA A 38 5.40 5.64 -15.69
C ALA A 38 6.53 4.85 -15.01
N LYS A 39 7.71 5.46 -14.87
CA LYS A 39 8.86 4.85 -14.17
C LYS A 39 8.61 4.54 -12.69
N GLU A 40 7.75 5.31 -12.01
CA GLU A 40 7.39 5.05 -10.60
C GLU A 40 6.29 3.98 -10.49
N ILE A 41 5.29 4.02 -11.36
CA ILE A 41 4.22 3.01 -11.45
C ILE A 41 4.82 1.64 -11.73
N ARG A 42 5.78 1.56 -12.67
CA ARG A 42 6.43 0.32 -13.06
C ARG A 42 7.03 -0.43 -11.87
N LYS A 43 7.81 0.26 -11.03
CA LYS A 43 8.42 -0.32 -9.82
C LYS A 43 7.37 -0.91 -8.86
N ILE A 44 6.20 -0.29 -8.76
CA ILE A 44 5.12 -0.74 -7.88
C ILE A 44 4.38 -1.92 -8.50
N ALA A 45 4.02 -1.81 -9.78
CA ALA A 45 3.27 -2.84 -10.50
C ALA A 45 4.07 -4.15 -10.61
N GLU A 46 5.36 -4.10 -10.93
CA GLU A 46 6.23 -5.29 -10.99
C GLU A 46 6.27 -6.01 -9.64
N GLY A 47 6.44 -5.27 -8.55
CA GLY A 47 6.42 -5.85 -7.20
C GLY A 47 5.08 -6.50 -6.84
N LEU A 48 3.96 -5.87 -7.22
CA LEU A 48 2.62 -6.43 -6.99
C LEU A 48 2.40 -7.70 -7.81
N ILE A 49 2.80 -7.73 -9.08
CA ILE A 49 2.68 -8.90 -9.94
C ILE A 49 3.54 -10.05 -9.40
N ALA A 50 4.77 -9.77 -8.97
CA ALA A 50 5.64 -10.79 -8.38
C ALA A 50 5.04 -11.41 -7.11
N MET A 51 4.46 -10.59 -6.22
CA MET A 51 3.75 -11.09 -5.04
C MET A 51 2.52 -11.90 -5.44
N ALA A 52 1.72 -11.42 -6.39
CA ALA A 52 0.53 -12.13 -6.86
C ALA A 52 0.86 -13.49 -7.48
N VAL A 53 1.93 -13.58 -8.29
CA VAL A 53 2.38 -14.84 -8.88
C VAL A 53 2.86 -15.82 -7.81
N ARG A 54 3.57 -15.33 -6.78
CA ARG A 54 4.01 -16.17 -5.66
C ARG A 54 2.85 -16.73 -4.84
N GLU A 55 1.79 -15.95 -4.68
CA GLU A 55 0.63 -16.29 -3.85
C GLU A 55 -0.49 -17.01 -4.61
N LYS A 56 -0.40 -17.11 -5.95
CA LYS A 56 -1.51 -17.59 -6.80
C LYS A 56 -2.03 -18.99 -6.44
N ASP A 57 -1.17 -19.84 -5.87
CA ASP A 57 -1.48 -21.21 -5.47
C ASP A 57 -1.42 -21.39 -3.93
N ASN A 58 -1.34 -20.30 -3.17
CA ASN A 58 -1.37 -20.38 -1.72
C ASN A 58 -2.83 -20.49 -1.24
N PHE A 59 -3.27 -21.72 -0.97
CA PHE A 59 -4.59 -22.02 -0.41
C PHE A 59 -4.56 -22.18 1.11
N GLU A 60 -3.40 -21.94 1.75
CA GLU A 60 -3.31 -21.98 3.20
C GLU A 60 -4.09 -20.81 3.80
N GLU A 61 -5.05 -21.13 4.69
CA GLU A 61 -5.76 -20.12 5.46
C GLU A 61 -4.80 -19.45 6.44
N VAL A 62 -4.21 -18.33 6.03
CA VAL A 62 -3.47 -17.48 6.94
C VAL A 62 -4.48 -16.91 7.93
N THR A 63 -4.43 -17.35 9.19
CA THR A 63 -5.26 -16.76 10.24
C THR A 63 -4.84 -15.31 10.40
N VAL A 64 -5.50 -14.39 9.69
CA VAL A 64 -5.20 -12.96 9.77
C VAL A 64 -5.64 -12.50 11.15
N LYS A 65 -4.70 -12.55 12.11
CA LYS A 65 -4.82 -11.85 13.39
C LYS A 65 -4.78 -10.36 13.07
N ALA A 66 -5.90 -9.82 12.60
CA ALA A 66 -6.07 -8.39 12.51
C ALA A 66 -5.75 -7.84 13.91
N LYS A 67 -4.66 -7.08 14.05
CA LYS A 67 -4.38 -6.28 15.26
C LYS A 67 -5.41 -5.16 15.32
N VAL A 68 -6.67 -5.52 15.56
CA VAL A 68 -7.70 -4.55 15.93
C VAL A 68 -7.35 -4.15 17.35
N ALA A 69 -6.97 -2.89 17.55
CA ALA A 69 -6.84 -2.35 18.89
C ALA A 69 -8.19 -2.51 19.59
N ARG A 70 -8.22 -3.12 20.78
CA ARG A 70 -9.40 -3.09 21.65
C ARG A 70 -9.72 -1.61 21.88
N LYS A 71 -10.92 -1.18 21.49
CA LYS A 71 -11.42 0.18 21.69
C LYS A 71 -12.46 0.14 22.81
N ASP A 72 -12.44 1.12 23.70
CA ASP A 72 -13.52 1.29 24.66
C ASP A 72 -14.79 1.80 23.95
N LYS A 73 -15.92 1.86 24.68
CA LYS A 73 -17.22 2.31 24.16
C LYS A 73 -17.16 3.70 23.48
N ASP A 74 -16.16 4.51 23.81
CA ASP A 74 -15.94 5.86 23.29
C ASP A 74 -14.86 5.95 22.19
N GLY A 75 -14.39 4.82 21.66
CA GLY A 75 -13.50 4.78 20.49
C GLY A 75 -12.05 5.22 20.74
N LYS A 76 -11.68 5.53 22.00
CA LYS A 76 -10.28 5.81 22.39
C LYS A 76 -9.47 4.52 22.47
N ARG A 77 -8.18 4.63 22.14
CA ARG A 77 -7.20 3.53 22.26
C ARG A 77 -6.84 3.37 23.73
N VAL A 78 -7.17 2.23 24.34
CA VAL A 78 -6.65 1.88 25.68
C VAL A 78 -5.13 1.76 25.59
N LYS A 79 -4.42 2.64 26.28
CA LYS A 79 -3.02 2.45 26.61
C LYS A 79 -3.02 2.04 28.09
N GLU A 80 -2.68 0.79 28.38
CA GLU A 80 -2.23 0.45 29.74
C GLU A 80 -0.92 1.20 29.97
N VAL A 81 -0.95 2.17 30.87
CA VAL A 81 0.25 2.75 31.46
C VAL A 81 0.70 1.75 32.52
N VAL A 82 1.74 0.98 32.20
CA VAL A 82 2.42 0.16 33.20
C VAL A 82 3.33 1.10 33.98
N ASP A 83 2.84 1.62 35.11
CA ASP A 83 3.68 2.31 36.09
C ASP A 83 4.57 1.25 36.76
N GLY A 84 5.83 1.17 36.32
CA GLY A 84 6.86 0.43 37.01
C GLY A 84 7.25 1.14 38.30
N LYS A 85 7.14 0.43 39.43
CA LYS A 85 7.91 0.73 40.64
C LYS A 85 9.39 0.47 40.41
#